data_AF-D6WLX0-F1
#
_entry.id   AF-D6WLX0-F1
#
_cell.length_a   1.000
_cell.length_b   1.000
_cell.length_c   1.000
_cell.angle_alpha   90.00
_cell.angle_beta   90.00
_cell.angle_gamma   90.00
#
_symmetry.space_group_name_H-M   'P 1'
#
loop_
_entity.id
_entity.type
_entity.pdbx_description
1 polymer ?
#
loop_
_entity_poly.entity_id
_entity_poly.type
_entity_poly.pdbx_seq_one_letter_code
_entity_poly.pdbx_strand_id
1 'polypeptide(L)'
;MTAPMERIQVLDSIEKDIITCLHSAGQVFVELSKEKSSLKQAENHTQTFLKTLGAVESKLTEQINYLTQVSTGQPHEGSGYASQKVLQMAWHRLEHARSRVNELDRLKLKHMQGRRVQPPNGQGFGNNVSTT
;
A
#
# COMPACT_ATOMS: atom_id res chain seq x y z
N MET A 1 -0.66 -9.71 -8.62
CA MET A 1 0.07 -8.44 -8.46
C MET A 1 1.54 -8.78 -8.63
N THR A 2 2.19 -8.33 -9.71
CA THR A 2 3.62 -8.63 -9.93
C THR A 2 4.46 -7.86 -8.92
N ALA A 3 5.41 -8.54 -8.28
CA ALA A 3 6.19 -7.95 -7.20
C ALA A 3 7.07 -6.80 -7.73
N PRO A 4 7.40 -5.77 -6.92
CA PRO A 4 8.28 -4.68 -7.33
C PRO A 4 9.60 -5.16 -7.96
N MET A 5 10.12 -6.30 -7.51
CA MET A 5 11.32 -6.94 -8.06
C MET A 5 11.13 -7.44 -9.50
N GLU A 6 9.97 -8.03 -9.81
CA GLU A 6 9.65 -8.49 -11.18
C GLU A 6 9.53 -7.31 -12.13
N ARG A 7 9.07 -6.15 -11.65
CA ARG A 7 8.99 -4.91 -12.45
C ARG A 7 10.37 -4.37 -12.81
N ILE A 8 11.32 -4.41 -11.87
CA ILE A 8 12.72 -4.04 -12.14
C ILE A 8 13.31 -4.97 -13.20
N GLN A 9 13.06 -6.28 -13.10
CA GLN A 9 13.52 -7.24 -14.10
C GLN A 9 12.93 -6.98 -15.49
N VAL A 10 11.68 -6.51 -15.56
CA VAL A 10 11.07 -6.09 -16.84
C VAL A 10 11.80 -4.87 -17.42
N LEU A 11 12.19 -3.90 -16.61
CA LEU A 11 12.99 -2.75 -17.06
C LEU A 11 14.37 -3.20 -17.57
N ASP A 12 15.05 -4.12 -16.88
CA ASP A 12 16.31 -4.70 -17.35
C ASP A 12 16.14 -5.42 -18.70
N SER A 13 15.01 -6.12 -18.90
CA SER A 13 14.70 -6.74 -20.19
C SER A 13 14.47 -5.70 -21.28
N ILE A 14 13.78 -4.59 -20.98
CA ILE A 14 13.57 -3.50 -21.93
C ILE A 14 14.92 -2.89 -22.32
N GLU A 15 15.82 -2.69 -21.37
CA GLU A 15 17.17 -2.16 -21.65
C GLU A 15 17.94 -3.07 -22.62
N LYS A 16 17.91 -4.39 -22.40
CA LYS A 16 18.52 -5.36 -23.33
C LYS A 16 17.89 -5.33 -24.72
N ASP A 17 16.58 -5.15 -24.81
CA ASP A 17 15.88 -5.01 -26.09
C ASP A 17 16.30 -3.70 -26.80
N ILE A 18 16.49 -2.60 -26.06
CA ILE A 18 17.00 -1.33 -26.61
C ILE A 18 18.41 -1.52 -27.19
N ILE A 19 19.31 -2.19 -26.46
CA ILE A 19 20.66 -2.50 -26.95
C ILE A 19 20.58 -3.32 -28.25
N THR A 20 19.70 -4.32 -28.29
CA THR A 20 19.49 -5.17 -29.48
C THR A 20 18.95 -4.38 -30.67
N CYS A 21 18.04 -3.43 -30.40
CA CYS A 21 17.48 -2.51 -31.38
C CYS A 21 18.60 -1.65 -32.01
N LEU A 22 19.40 -0.98 -31.18
CA LEU A 22 20.53 -0.16 -31.63
C LEU A 22 21.58 -1.00 -32.39
N HIS A 23 21.88 -2.20 -31.91
CA HIS A 23 22.79 -3.11 -32.60
C HIS A 23 22.28 -3.47 -34.00
N SER A 24 20.99 -3.81 -34.13
CA SER A 24 20.38 -4.15 -35.43
C SER A 24 20.44 -2.97 -36.40
N ALA A 25 20.16 -1.74 -35.93
CA ALA A 25 20.31 -0.53 -36.74
C ALA A 25 21.77 -0.31 -37.19
N GLY A 26 22.73 -0.52 -36.28
CA GLY A 26 24.16 -0.47 -36.59
C GLY A 26 24.55 -1.46 -37.69
N GLN A 27 24.04 -2.69 -37.65
CA GLN A 27 24.29 -3.70 -38.67
C GLN A 27 23.72 -3.29 -40.04
N VAL A 28 22.59 -2.59 -40.10
CA VAL A 28 22.07 -2.03 -41.37
C VAL A 28 23.09 -1.07 -41.96
N PHE A 29 23.61 -0.12 -41.18
CA PHE A 29 24.60 0.85 -41.68
C PHE A 29 25.91 0.18 -42.11
N VAL A 30 26.38 -0.80 -41.33
CA VAL A 30 27.58 -1.58 -41.67
C VAL A 30 27.36 -2.32 -42.99
N GLU A 31 26.22 -2.98 -43.19
CA GLU A 31 25.90 -3.69 -44.43
C GLU A 31 25.83 -2.76 -45.64
N LEU A 32 25.17 -1.62 -45.48
CA LEU A 32 25.01 -0.62 -46.55
C LEU A 32 26.34 0.07 -46.90
N SER A 33 27.31 0.08 -46.00
CA SER A 33 28.65 0.65 -46.24
C SER A 33 29.59 -0.24 -47.05
N LYS A 34 29.23 -1.50 -47.28
CA LYS A 34 30.07 -2.46 -48.05
C LYS A 34 30.07 -2.12 -49.54
N GLU A 35 31.21 -2.33 -50.20
CA GLU A 35 31.34 -2.16 -51.67
C GLU A 35 30.36 -3.05 -52.46
N LYS A 36 30.05 -4.24 -51.93
CA LYS A 36 29.00 -5.14 -52.42
C LYS A 36 28.03 -5.44 -51.30
N SER A 37 27.03 -4.58 -51.13
CA SER A 37 26.00 -4.74 -50.10
C SER A 37 24.98 -5.83 -50.46
N SER A 38 24.53 -6.56 -49.44
CA SER A 38 23.43 -7.50 -49.54
C SER A 38 22.14 -6.85 -49.07
N LEU A 39 21.29 -6.47 -50.02
CA LEU A 39 19.98 -5.87 -49.71
C LEU A 39 19.14 -6.77 -48.79
N LYS A 40 19.18 -8.08 -49.02
CA LYS A 40 18.48 -9.07 -48.17
C LYS A 40 18.96 -9.04 -46.72
N GLN A 41 20.26 -8.88 -46.47
CA GLN A 41 20.78 -8.79 -45.09
C GLN A 41 20.39 -7.46 -44.45
N ALA A 42 20.50 -6.34 -45.18
CA ALA A 42 20.06 -5.04 -44.70
C ALA A 42 18.56 -5.03 -44.34
N GLU A 43 17.72 -5.67 -45.17
CA GLU A 43 16.28 -5.83 -44.90
C GLU A 43 16.03 -6.68 -43.65
N ASN A 44 16.75 -7.80 -43.47
CA ASN A 44 16.62 -8.64 -42.28
C ASN A 44 16.96 -7.88 -40.98
N HIS A 45 18.05 -7.10 -41.00
CA HIS A 45 18.43 -6.26 -39.86
C HIS A 45 17.41 -5.15 -39.61
N THR A 46 16.86 -4.55 -40.67
CA THR A 46 15.78 -3.55 -40.58
C THR A 46 14.52 -4.15 -39.96
N GLN A 47 14.12 -5.35 -40.37
CA GLN A 47 12.95 -6.04 -39.79
C GLN A 47 13.16 -6.37 -38.32
N THR A 48 14.38 -6.80 -37.95
CA THR A 48 14.73 -7.06 -36.54
C THR A 48 14.67 -5.79 -35.71
N PHE A 49 15.19 -4.67 -36.25
CA PHE A 49 15.09 -3.35 -35.64
C PHE A 49 13.62 -2.96 -35.40
N LEU A 50 12.77 -2.99 -36.43
CA LEU A 50 11.37 -2.59 -36.33
C LEU A 50 10.59 -3.46 -35.32
N LYS A 51 10.79 -4.78 -35.37
CA LYS A 51 10.14 -5.70 -34.44
C LYS A 51 10.56 -5.44 -32.99
N THR A 52 11.85 -5.22 -32.75
CA THR A 52 12.39 -4.97 -31.41
C THR A 52 11.94 -3.62 -30.89
N LEU A 53 11.94 -2.59 -31.74
CA LEU A 53 11.44 -1.25 -31.40
C LEU A 53 9.97 -1.29 -30.98
N GLY A 54 9.10 -1.95 -31.77
CA GLY A 54 7.69 -2.08 -31.41
C GLY A 54 7.47 -2.82 -30.08
N ALA A 55 8.31 -3.83 -29.79
CA ALA A 55 8.27 -4.51 -28.50
C ALA A 55 8.69 -3.60 -27.33
N VAL A 56 9.76 -2.80 -27.51
CA VAL A 56 10.21 -1.81 -26.52
C VAL A 56 9.11 -0.77 -26.25
N GLU A 57 8.51 -0.21 -27.30
CA GLU A 57 7.44 0.79 -27.18
C GLU A 57 6.23 0.24 -26.42
N SER A 58 5.78 -0.97 -26.77
CA SER A 58 4.66 -1.63 -26.11
C SER A 58 4.94 -1.87 -24.63
N LYS A 59 6.11 -2.45 -24.29
CA LYS A 59 6.49 -2.75 -22.90
C LYS A 59 6.67 -1.47 -22.08
N LEU A 60 7.28 -0.42 -22.63
CA LEU A 60 7.42 0.87 -21.95
C LEU A 60 6.06 1.53 -21.70
N THR A 61 5.16 1.47 -22.68
CA THR A 61 3.79 1.98 -22.53
C THR A 61 3.07 1.27 -21.37
N GLU A 62 3.19 -0.04 -21.25
CA GLU A 62 2.65 -0.79 -20.11
C GLU A 62 3.25 -0.34 -18.78
N GLN A 63 4.58 -0.11 -18.70
CA GLN A 63 5.21 0.40 -17.49
C GLN A 63 4.73 1.82 -17.13
N ILE A 64 4.59 2.71 -18.12
CA ILE A 64 4.06 4.07 -17.93
C ILE A 64 2.62 4.02 -17.44
N ASN A 65 1.77 3.19 -18.05
CA ASN A 65 0.38 3.01 -17.63
C ASN A 65 0.29 2.48 -16.20
N TYR A 66 1.14 1.51 -15.86
CA TYR A 66 1.23 0.99 -14.48
C TYR A 66 1.66 2.07 -13.50
N LEU A 67 2.78 2.76 -13.77
CA LEU A 67 3.28 3.85 -12.94
C LEU A 67 2.21 4.93 -12.75
N THR A 68 1.50 5.27 -13.82
CA THR A 68 0.35 6.19 -13.76
C THR A 68 -0.74 5.65 -12.83
N GLN A 69 -1.14 4.38 -12.98
CA GLN A 69 -2.18 3.76 -12.14
C GLN A 69 -1.81 3.71 -10.65
N VAL A 70 -0.56 3.38 -10.32
CA VAL A 70 -0.12 3.31 -8.92
C VAL A 70 0.20 4.67 -8.32
N SER A 71 0.66 5.63 -9.14
CA SER A 71 0.97 7.00 -8.69
C SER A 71 -0.28 7.87 -8.56
N THR A 72 -1.34 7.58 -9.32
CA THR A 72 -2.63 8.30 -9.26
C THR A 72 -3.63 7.67 -8.27
N GLY A 73 -3.20 6.63 -7.53
CA GLY A 73 -3.91 6.18 -6.34
C GLY A 73 -5.14 5.31 -6.59
N GLN A 74 -5.00 4.21 -7.34
CA GLN A 74 -5.98 3.14 -7.18
C GLN A 74 -5.97 2.64 -5.70
N PRO A 75 -7.12 2.60 -4.99
CA PRO A 75 -7.16 2.73 -3.53
C PRO A 75 -6.58 1.61 -2.63
N HIS A 76 -5.98 0.53 -3.14
CA HIS A 76 -5.87 -0.67 -2.29
C HIS A 76 -4.53 -1.39 -2.19
N GLU A 77 -3.57 -1.26 -3.10
CA GLU A 77 -2.33 -2.06 -2.96
C GLU A 77 -1.10 -1.28 -3.41
N GLY A 78 -0.52 -0.49 -2.49
CA GLY A 78 0.87 -0.02 -2.65
C GLY A 78 1.17 1.46 -2.37
N SER A 79 0.18 2.30 -2.07
CA SER A 79 0.42 3.70 -1.69
C SER A 79 0.27 3.91 -0.19
N GLY A 80 0.97 4.93 0.36
CA GLY A 80 0.88 5.32 1.77
C GLY A 80 -0.54 5.55 2.30
N TYR A 81 -1.55 5.63 1.41
CA TYR A 81 -2.97 5.62 1.76
C TYR A 81 -3.38 4.42 2.62
N ALA A 82 -2.89 3.20 2.34
CA ALA A 82 -3.20 2.03 3.16
C ALA A 82 -2.70 2.22 4.60
N SER A 83 -1.45 2.65 4.76
CA SER A 83 -0.84 2.98 6.05
C SER A 83 -1.56 4.15 6.74
N GLN A 84 -1.95 5.19 5.99
CA GLN A 84 -2.68 6.35 6.49
C GLN A 84 -4.10 5.98 6.93
N LYS A 85 -4.78 5.05 6.23
CA LYS A 85 -6.09 4.55 6.62
C LYS A 85 -6.01 3.67 7.86
N VAL A 86 -5.01 2.80 7.94
CA VAL A 86 -4.75 2.01 9.16
C VAL A 86 -4.49 2.95 10.34
N LEU A 87 -3.68 3.98 10.16
CA LEU A 87 -3.42 5.00 11.18
C LEU A 87 -4.71 5.74 11.57
N GLN A 88 -5.51 6.18 10.61
CA GLN A 88 -6.79 6.86 10.87
C GLN A 88 -7.74 5.94 11.66
N MET A 89 -7.84 4.66 11.29
CA MET A 89 -8.65 3.68 12.00
C MET A 89 -8.11 3.42 13.42
N ALA A 90 -6.78 3.37 13.59
CA ALA A 90 -6.16 3.25 14.90
C ALA A 90 -6.48 4.45 15.81
N TRP A 91 -6.46 5.67 15.26
CA TRP A 91 -6.87 6.89 15.96
C TRP A 91 -8.33 6.83 16.44
N HIS A 92 -9.27 6.42 15.57
CA HIS A 92 -10.67 6.27 15.97
C HIS A 92 -10.86 5.21 17.06
N ARG A 93 -10.15 4.08 16.96
CA ARG A 93 -10.17 3.03 18.00
C ARG A 93 -9.60 3.53 19.32
N LEU A 94 -8.53 4.31 19.28
CA LEU A 94 -7.92 4.92 20.47
C LEU A 94 -8.87 5.89 21.16
N GLU A 95 -9.50 6.80 20.41
CA GLU A 95 -10.46 7.75 20.97
C GLU A 95 -11.67 7.04 21.58
N HIS A 96 -12.17 5.99 20.92
CA HIS A 96 -13.24 5.17 21.48
C HIS A 96 -12.83 4.48 22.80
N ALA A 97 -11.63 3.89 22.85
CA ALA A 97 -11.11 3.29 24.07
C ALA A 97 -10.96 4.33 25.20
N ARG A 98 -10.42 5.51 24.89
CA ARG A 98 -10.28 6.63 25.83
C ARG A 98 -11.64 7.08 26.39
N SER A 99 -12.65 7.21 25.52
CA SER A 99 -14.02 7.53 25.93
C SER A 99 -14.60 6.48 26.89
N ARG A 100 -14.39 5.19 26.62
CA ARG A 100 -14.84 4.10 27.50
C ARG A 100 -14.13 4.12 28.86
N VAL A 101 -12.82 4.37 28.90
CA VAL A 101 -12.06 4.47 30.16
C VAL A 101 -12.56 5.66 31.00
N ASN A 102 -12.73 6.83 30.39
CA ASN A 102 -13.24 8.01 31.09
C ASN A 102 -14.64 7.78 31.68
N GLU A 103 -15.50 7.04 30.98
CA GLU A 103 -16.82 6.66 31.50
C GLU A 103 -16.72 5.72 32.71
N LEU A 104 -15.82 4.73 32.66
CA LEU A 104 -15.58 3.84 33.79
C LEU A 104 -15.04 4.59 35.02
N ASP A 105 -14.14 5.54 34.83
CA ASP A 105 -13.64 6.38 35.93
C ASP A 105 -14.74 7.20 36.58
N ARG A 106 -15.67 7.77 35.78
CA ARG A 106 -16.86 8.46 36.29
C ARG A 106 -17.75 7.54 37.11
N LEU A 107 -18.03 6.33 36.61
CA LEU A 107 -18.84 5.34 37.32
C LEU A 107 -18.19 4.90 38.63
N LYS A 108 -16.88 4.66 38.63
CA LYS A 108 -16.11 4.36 39.84
C LYS A 108 -16.23 5.48 40.88
N LEU A 109 -16.07 6.74 40.46
CA LEU A 109 -16.17 7.89 41.35
C LEU A 109 -17.57 7.99 41.97
N LYS A 110 -18.63 7.79 41.16
CA LYS A 110 -20.02 7.78 41.62
C LYS A 110 -20.27 6.66 42.63
N HIS A 111 -19.76 5.45 42.37
CA HIS A 111 -19.87 4.33 43.31
C HIS A 111 -19.12 4.60 44.62
N MET A 112 -17.91 5.17 44.57
CA MET A 112 -17.15 5.53 45.77
C MET A 112 -17.85 6.62 46.61
N GLN A 113 -18.48 7.60 45.96
CA GLN A 113 -19.25 8.63 46.64
C GLN A 113 -20.54 8.08 47.26
N GLY A 114 -21.28 7.22 46.54
CA GLY A 114 -22.47 6.54 47.06
C GLY A 114 -22.19 5.62 48.24
N ARG A 115 -20.98 5.02 48.31
CA ARG A 115 -20.57 4.14 49.41
C ARG A 115 -20.17 4.89 50.69
N ARG A 116 -19.99 6.22 50.65
CA ARG A 116 -19.69 7.05 51.83
C ARG A 116 -20.94 7.54 52.58
N VAL A 117 -22.15 7.36 52.03
CA VAL A 117 -23.41 7.87 52.61
C VAL A 117 -24.29 6.73 53.17
N GLN A 118 -23.69 5.64 53.64
CA GLN A 118 -24.42 4.64 54.42
C GLN A 118 -24.03 4.80 55.90
N PRO A 119 -24.90 5.36 56.77
CA PRO A 119 -24.61 5.46 58.19
C PRO A 119 -24.64 4.05 58.82
N PRO A 120 -23.91 3.83 59.92
CA PRO A 120 -24.00 2.57 60.64
C PRO A 120 -25.37 2.47 61.29
N ASN A 121 -26.10 1.39 60.98
CA ASN A 121 -27.33 1.03 61.67
C ASN A 121 -27.03 0.87 63.17
N GLY A 122 -27.43 1.85 63.97
CA GLY A 122 -27.39 1.80 65.41
C GLY A 122 -28.69 2.34 65.99
N GLN A 123 -29.53 1.45 66.53
CA GLN A 123 -30.32 1.70 67.74
C GLN A 123 -31.06 0.43 68.17
N GLY A 124 -30.64 -0.12 69.31
CA GLY A 124 -31.44 -1.03 70.10
C GLY A 124 -32.43 -0.27 70.98
N PHE A 125 -33.51 -0.93 71.38
CA PHE A 125 -34.33 -0.53 72.52
C PHE A 125 -34.76 -1.78 73.28
N GLY A 126 -34.35 -1.86 74.54
CA GLY A 126 -34.79 -2.86 75.51
C GLY A 126 -35.84 -2.32 76.47
N ASN A 127 -36.67 -3.26 76.93
CA ASN A 127 -37.41 -3.37 78.19
C ASN A 127 -38.53 -2.37 78.55
N ASN A 128 -39.70 -2.93 78.88
CA ASN A 128 -40.14 -2.93 80.29
C ASN A 128 -41.18 -4.02 80.61
N VAL A 129 -40.97 -4.65 81.77
CA VAL A 129 -41.82 -5.63 82.47
C VAL A 129 -42.59 -4.91 83.58
N SER A 130 -43.84 -5.29 83.85
CA SER A 130 -44.47 -5.41 85.20
C SER A 130 -45.88 -6.02 85.04
N THR A 131 -46.18 -7.22 85.56
CA THR A 131 -46.83 -7.54 86.88
C THR A 131 -48.17 -6.82 87.06
N THR A 132 -49.32 -7.42 87.36
CA THR A 132 -49.70 -8.60 88.17
C THR A 132 -51.09 -9.06 87.72
#